data_AF-A0A2E1TJC7-F1
#
_entry.id   AF-A0A2E1TJC7-F1
#
_cell.length_a   1.000
_cell.length_b   1.000
_cell.length_c   1.000
_cell.angle_alpha   90.00
_cell.angle_beta   90.00
_cell.angle_gamma   90.00
#
_symmetry.space_group_name_H-M   'P 1'
#
loop_
_entity.id
_entity.type
_entity.pdbx_description
1 polymer ?
#
loop_
_entity_poly.entity_id
_entity_poly.type
_entity_poly.pdbx_seq_one_letter_code
_entity_poly.pdbx_strand_id
1 'polypeptide(L)' 'MMRMVVCIKLKQNLEGLESQPFPGELGKRIFNEVSKVAWKEWLEK' A
#
# COMPACT_ATOMS: atom_id res chain seq x y z
N MET A 1 -6.24 -14.81 0.90
CA MET A 1 -7.06 -13.89 1.71
C MET A 1 -6.62 -12.48 1.39
N MET A 2 -7.53 -11.61 0.97
CA MET A 2 -7.21 -10.24 0.54
C MET A 2 -6.91 -9.40 1.79
N ARG A 3 -5.68 -8.91 1.91
CA ARG A 3 -5.28 -8.02 3.01
C ARG A 3 -5.95 -6.67 2.81
N MET A 4 -6.69 -6.17 3.79
CA MET A 4 -7.16 -4.79 3.78
C MET A 4 -6.22 -3.91 4.61
N VAL A 5 -5.91 -2.72 4.09
CA VAL A 5 -5.12 -1.70 4.78
C VAL A 5 -5.84 -0.36 4.71
N VAL A 6 -5.68 0.44 5.76
CA VAL A 6 -6.15 1.82 5.77
C VAL A 6 -5.16 2.65 4.98
N CYS A 7 -5.54 3.02 3.76
CA CYS A 7 -4.69 3.82 2.90
C CYS A 7 -4.53 5.22 3.49
N ILE A 8 -3.31 5.66 3.82
CA ILE A 8 -3.07 7.00 4.38
C ILE A 8 -3.43 8.12 3.39
N LYS A 9 -3.36 7.82 2.09
CA LYS A 9 -3.61 8.77 1.01
C LYS A 9 -5.10 8.99 0.78
N LEU A 10 -5.86 7.90 0.73
CA LEU A 10 -7.30 7.88 0.42
C LEU A 10 -8.18 7.85 1.68
N LYS A 11 -7.58 7.65 2.86
CA LYS A 11 -8.20 7.50 4.18
C LYS A 11 -9.37 6.50 4.19
N GLN A 12 -9.23 5.44 3.41
CA GLN A 12 -10.24 4.40 3.22
C GLN A 12 -9.60 3.03 3.36
N ASN A 13 -10.41 2.05 3.80
CA ASN A 13 -10.00 0.65 3.85
C ASN A 13 -10.03 0.09 2.43
N LEU A 14 -8.85 -0.21 1.92
CA LEU A 14 -8.65 -0.71 0.55
C LEU A 14 -7.75 -1.93 0.59
N GLU A 15 -7.66 -2.60 -0.54
CA GLU A 15 -6.74 -3.72 -0.70
C GLU A 15 -5.30 -3.29 -0.47
N GLY A 16 -4.62 -3.94 0.46
CA GLY A 16 -3.20 -3.80 0.69
C GLY A 16 -2.38 -4.37 -0.46
N LEU A 17 -1.11 -3.99 -0.48
CA LEU A 17 -0.12 -4.61 -1.36
C LEU A 17 -0.02 -6.11 -1.08
N GLU A 18 0.26 -6.89 -2.13
CA GLU A 18 0.45 -8.35 -2.03
C GLU A 18 1.83 -8.70 -1.50
N SER A 19 2.79 -7.80 -1.67
CA SER A 19 4.17 -7.93 -1.20
C SER A 19 4.80 -6.55 -0.99
N GLN A 20 5.85 -6.51 -0.19
CA GLN A 20 6.60 -5.28 0.06
C GLN A 20 7.35 -4.87 -1.22
N PRO A 21 7.14 -3.65 -1.76
CA PRO A 21 7.79 -3.23 -3.00
C PRO A 21 9.30 -2.97 -2.82
N PHE A 22 9.71 -2.64 -1.59
CA PHE A 22 11.11 -2.37 -1.25
C PHE A 22 11.53 -3.14 0.01
N PRO A 23 12.78 -3.60 0.10
CA PRO A 23 13.32 -4.11 1.34
C PRO A 23 13.58 -2.96 2.33
N GLY A 24 13.42 -3.25 3.64
CA GLY A 24 13.68 -2.29 4.72
C GLY A 24 12.41 -1.69 5.35
N GLU A 25 12.60 -0.76 6.29
CA GLU A 25 11.49 -0.18 7.07
C GLU A 25 10.53 0.64 6.21
N LEU A 26 11.04 1.31 5.18
CA LEU A 26 10.22 2.08 4.23
C LEU A 26 9.24 1.19 3.47
N GLY A 27 9.69 0.05 2.95
CA GLY A 27 8.80 -0.90 2.26
C GLY A 27 7.78 -1.54 3.20
N LYS A 28 8.16 -1.79 4.46
CA LYS A 28 7.23 -2.23 5.51
C LYS A 28 6.15 -1.20 5.80
N ARG A 29 6.51 0.09 5.89
CA ARG A 29 5.54 1.19 6.05
C ARG A 29 4.59 1.28 4.87
N ILE A 30 5.12 1.32 3.66
CA ILE A 30 4.31 1.37 2.43
C ILE A 30 3.34 0.17 2.39
N PHE A 31 3.83 -1.03 2.68
CA PHE A 31 3.00 -2.24 2.71
C PHE A 31 1.91 -2.23 3.81
N ASN A 32 2.13 -1.52 4.91
CA ASN A 32 1.17 -1.40 6.00
C ASN A 32 0.18 -0.24 5.81
N GLU A 33 0.60 0.84 5.16
CA GLU A 33 -0.09 2.14 5.13
C GLU A 33 -0.60 2.53 3.73
N VAL A 34 -0.18 1.83 2.67
CA VAL A 34 -0.51 2.14 1.27
C VAL A 34 -1.25 0.96 0.64
N SER A 35 -2.38 1.29 0.01
CA SER A 35 -3.19 0.32 -0.73
C SER A 35 -2.64 0.08 -2.14
N LYS A 36 -3.01 -1.05 -2.75
CA LYS A 36 -2.68 -1.42 -4.13
C LYS A 36 -3.14 -0.37 -5.14
N VAL A 37 -4.28 0.29 -4.89
CA VAL A 37 -4.79 1.40 -5.73
C VAL A 37 -3.88 2.61 -5.65
N ALA A 38 -3.59 3.08 -4.43
CA ALA A 38 -2.71 4.24 -4.22
C ALA A 38 -1.27 3.98 -4.70
N TRP A 39 -0.80 2.73 -4.63
CA TRP A 39 0.49 2.34 -5.18
C TRP A 39 0.52 2.39 -6.71
N LYS A 40 -0.54 1.95 -7.38
CA LYS A 40 -0.68 2.10 -8.84
C LYS A 40 -0.68 3.58 -9.26
N GLU A 41 -1.47 4.41 -8.57
CA GLU A 41 -1.48 5.86 -8.82
C GLU A 41 -0.09 6.50 -8.61
N TRP A 42 0.72 5.98 -7.69
CA TRP A 42 2.10 6.43 -7.53
C TRP A 42 2.97 6.01 -8.72
N LEU A 43 2.90 4.75 -9.18
CA LEU A 43 3.69 4.28 -10.32
C LEU A 43 3.32 4.98 -11.65
N GLU A 44 2.08 5.43 -11.79
CA GLU A 44 1.61 6.20 -12.96
C GLU A 44 2.05 7.69 -12.91
N LYS A 45 2.61 8.15 -11.79
CA LYS A 45 3.18 9.50 -11.63
C LYS A 45 4.70 9.52 -11.72
#